data_AF-A0A9W9JY03-F1
#
_entry.id   AF-A0A9W9JY03-F1
#
_cell.length_a   1.000
_cell.length_b   1.000
_cell.length_c   1.000
_cell.angle_alpha   90.00
_cell.angle_beta   90.00
_cell.angle_gamma   90.00
#
_symmetry.space_group_name_H-M   'P 1'
#
loop_
_entity.id
_entity.type
_entity.pdbx_description
1 polymer ?
#
loop_
_entity_poly.entity_id
_entity_poly.type
_entity_poly.pdbx_seq_one_letter_code
_entity_poly.pdbx_strand_id
1 'polypeptide(L)'
;MPNNYFVIFLLVATLISQSMSSTCYNPDGAAEHKAYYQSCIAIDGARAMCCALSRTNPLGGLMIDGYVRDTCLWNRLYENIANITTKDGESTIWFIDTLVADDHYSDVANDSL
;
A
#
# COMPACT_ATOMS: atom_id res chain seq x y z
N MET A 1 37.82 7.04 32.52
CA MET A 1 36.42 6.88 32.97
C MET A 1 35.55 7.23 31.78
N PRO A 2 34.75 6.30 31.23
CA PRO A 2 33.93 6.59 30.04
C PRO A 2 32.95 7.73 30.37
N ASN A 3 32.85 8.68 29.45
CA ASN A 3 32.05 9.88 29.61
C ASN A 3 30.55 9.51 29.54
N ASN A 4 29.80 9.74 30.62
CA ASN A 4 28.38 9.34 30.73
C ASN A 4 27.51 9.89 29.59
N TYR A 5 27.85 11.04 29.01
CA TYR A 5 27.14 11.62 27.87
C TYR A 5 27.26 10.77 26.60
N PHE A 6 28.37 10.05 26.41
CA PHE A 6 28.59 9.20 25.26
C PHE A 6 27.68 7.95 25.28
N VAL A 7 27.43 7.40 26.48
CA VAL A 7 26.54 6.26 26.68
C VAL A 7 25.08 6.65 26.42
N ILE A 8 24.67 7.84 26.89
CA ILE A 8 23.32 8.37 26.66
C ILE A 8 23.08 8.62 25.17
N PHE A 9 24.06 9.17 24.45
CA PHE A 9 23.95 9.45 23.00
C PHE A 9 23.79 8.16 22.19
N LEU A 10 24.51 7.09 22.55
CA LEU A 10 24.37 5.77 21.93
C LEU A 10 22.99 5.15 22.15
N LEU A 11 22.44 5.25 23.36
CA LEU A 11 21.09 4.74 23.66
C LEU A 11 20.01 5.47 22.84
N VAL A 12 20.07 6.79 22.76
CA VAL A 12 19.10 7.59 21.98
C VAL A 12 19.19 7.27 20.49
N ALA A 13 20.40 7.09 19.94
CA ALA A 13 20.57 6.73 18.54
C ALA A 13 19.93 5.37 18.18
N THR A 14 20.00 4.38 19.08
CA THR A 14 19.39 3.06 18.84
C THR A 14 17.86 3.05 18.89
N LEU A 15 17.24 3.96 19.65
CA LEU A 15 15.78 4.06 19.76
C LEU A 15 15.13 4.67 18.50
N ILE A 16 15.86 5.49 17.74
CA ILE A 16 15.34 6.20 16.56
C ILE A 16 15.29 5.28 15.33
N SER A 17 16.02 4.17 15.32
CA SER A 17 16.14 3.27 14.15
C SER A 17 15.06 2.19 14.05
N GLN A 18 14.00 2.22 14.88
CA GLN A 18 12.89 1.29 14.71
C GLN A 18 12.03 1.71 13.51
N SER A 19 12.48 1.36 12.31
CA SER A 19 11.64 1.38 11.12
C SER A 19 10.51 0.37 11.35
N MET A 20 9.31 0.86 11.70
CA MET A 20 8.11 0.03 11.70
C MET A 20 7.83 -0.41 10.28
N SER A 21 8.37 -1.56 9.87
CA SER A 21 7.99 -2.20 8.62
C SER A 21 6.59 -2.78 8.82
N SER A 22 5.58 -2.21 8.17
CA SER A 22 4.28 -2.87 8.06
C SER A 22 4.42 -4.07 7.15
N THR A 23 3.97 -5.25 7.61
CA THR A 23 3.84 -6.43 6.75
C THR A 23 2.45 -6.38 6.15
N CYS A 24 2.38 -6.50 4.84
CA CYS A 24 1.13 -6.55 4.10
C CYS A 24 0.66 -7.99 4.00
N TYR A 25 -0.65 -8.22 4.01
CA TYR A 25 -1.23 -9.53 3.85
C TYR A 25 -2.29 -9.52 2.74
N ASN A 26 -2.28 -10.58 1.96
CA ASN A 26 -3.30 -10.89 0.99
C ASN A 26 -4.62 -11.25 1.70
N PRO A 27 -5.77 -11.23 0.99
CA PRO A 27 -7.06 -11.62 1.56
C PRO A 27 -7.10 -13.06 2.10
N ASP A 28 -6.22 -13.93 1.60
CA ASP A 28 -6.05 -15.31 2.09
C ASP A 28 -5.21 -15.40 3.39
N GLY A 29 -4.75 -14.26 3.92
CA GLY A 29 -3.90 -14.17 5.11
C GLY A 29 -2.42 -14.46 4.84
N ALA A 30 -2.01 -14.69 3.59
CA ALA A 30 -0.61 -14.86 3.24
C ALA A 30 0.12 -13.52 3.27
N ALA A 31 1.33 -13.48 3.83
CA ALA A 31 2.17 -12.29 3.79
C ALA A 31 2.53 -11.93 2.35
N GLU A 32 2.32 -10.67 1.97
CA GLU A 32 2.78 -10.10 0.71
C GLU A 32 4.19 -9.53 0.92
N HIS A 33 5.11 -9.98 0.07
CA HIS A 33 6.55 -9.74 0.20
C HIS A 33 7.08 -8.75 -0.84
N LYS A 34 6.25 -8.32 -1.78
CA LYS A 34 6.69 -7.37 -2.81
C LYS A 34 6.84 -5.97 -2.21
N ALA A 35 8.04 -5.42 -2.38
CA ALA A 35 8.43 -4.11 -1.83
C ALA A 35 7.63 -2.91 -2.35
N TYR A 36 6.83 -3.09 -3.41
CA TYR A 36 5.98 -2.03 -3.93
C TYR A 36 4.66 -1.87 -3.16
N TYR A 37 4.31 -2.84 -2.30
CA TYR A 37 3.20 -2.70 -1.37
C TYR A 37 3.64 -1.94 -0.13
N GLN A 38 2.85 -0.93 0.23
CA GLN A 38 3.11 -0.06 1.37
C GLN A 38 1.80 0.26 2.05
N SER A 39 1.82 0.42 3.38
CA SER A 39 0.64 0.88 4.12
C SER A 39 0.20 2.24 3.60
N CYS A 40 -1.07 2.31 3.20
CA CYS A 40 -1.69 3.55 2.80
C CYS A 40 -2.11 4.35 4.03
N ILE A 41 -1.94 5.68 4.01
CA ILE A 41 -2.50 6.56 5.04
C ILE A 41 -3.79 7.14 4.45
N ALA A 42 -4.93 6.79 5.05
CA ALA A 42 -6.21 7.40 4.68
C ALA A 42 -6.21 8.88 5.07
N ILE A 43 -7.05 9.69 4.41
CA ILE A 43 -7.09 11.15 4.57
C ILE A 43 -7.39 11.59 6.02
N ASP A 44 -7.97 10.71 6.84
CA ASP A 44 -8.26 10.91 8.27
C ASP A 44 -7.10 10.52 9.21
N GLY A 45 -5.94 10.14 8.66
CA GLY A 45 -4.77 9.71 9.43
C GLY A 45 -4.86 8.27 9.94
N ALA A 46 -5.93 7.53 9.63
CA ALA A 46 -5.97 6.10 9.90
C ALA A 46 -5.00 5.36 8.97
N ARG A 47 -4.23 4.41 9.52
CA ARG A 47 -3.49 3.46 8.68
C ARG A 47 -4.51 2.60 7.97
N ALA A 48 -4.58 2.76 6.65
CA ALA A 48 -5.35 1.92 5.79
C ALA A 48 -4.54 0.67 5.41
N MET A 49 -5.21 -0.19 4.68
CA MET A 49 -4.70 -1.39 4.04
C MET A 49 -3.43 -1.11 3.18
N CYS A 50 -2.68 -2.13 2.82
CA CYS A 50 -1.53 -1.99 1.93
C CYS A 50 -1.94 -1.78 0.47
N CYS A 51 -1.25 -0.88 -0.22
CA CYS A 51 -1.50 -0.58 -1.62
C CYS A 51 -0.19 -0.62 -2.40
N ALA A 52 -0.25 -0.91 -3.69
CA ALA A 52 0.92 -0.95 -4.58
C ALA A 52 1.36 0.46 -5.01
N LEU A 53 1.70 1.30 -4.04
CA LEU A 53 1.99 2.73 -4.21
C LEU A 53 3.27 3.01 -4.99
N SER A 54 4.18 2.04 -5.10
CA SER A 54 5.48 2.20 -5.79
C SER A 54 5.59 1.45 -7.11
N ARG A 55 4.47 1.07 -7.73
CA ARG A 55 4.49 0.61 -9.13
C ARG A 55 4.90 1.75 -10.07
N THR A 56 5.64 1.41 -11.12
CA THR A 56 6.19 2.36 -12.09
C THR A 56 5.16 2.83 -13.10
N ASN A 57 4.19 1.98 -13.46
CA ASN A 57 3.09 2.35 -14.33
C ASN A 57 2.12 3.26 -13.55
N PRO A 58 1.91 4.53 -13.93
CA PRO A 58 1.05 5.44 -13.17
C PRO A 58 -0.42 5.03 -13.22
N LEU A 59 -1.23 5.64 -12.36
CA LEU A 59 -2.68 5.56 -12.44
C LEU A 59 -3.16 6.03 -13.83
N GLY A 60 -4.03 5.26 -14.47
CA GLY A 60 -4.51 5.50 -15.83
C GLY A 60 -3.53 5.09 -16.93
N GLY A 61 -2.39 4.47 -16.60
CA GLY A 61 -1.44 3.96 -17.59
C GLY A 61 -1.95 2.70 -18.30
N LEU A 62 -1.25 2.29 -19.35
CA LEU A 62 -1.66 1.16 -20.17
C LEU A 62 -1.34 -0.17 -19.48
N MET A 63 -2.27 -1.13 -19.49
CA MET A 63 -2.05 -2.48 -18.95
C MET A 63 -0.86 -3.21 -19.60
N ILE A 64 -0.52 -2.85 -20.85
CA ILE A 64 0.62 -3.44 -21.56
C ILE A 64 1.97 -3.05 -20.93
N ASP A 65 2.01 -1.93 -20.20
CA ASP A 65 3.19 -1.43 -19.49
C ASP A 65 3.30 -2.03 -18.07
N GLY A 66 2.41 -2.96 -17.73
CA GLY A 66 2.33 -3.65 -16.45
C GLY A 66 1.17 -3.17 -15.58
N TYR A 67 1.10 -3.67 -14.34
CA TYR A 67 0.08 -3.23 -13.38
C TYR A 67 0.29 -1.76 -13.00
N VAL A 68 -0.79 -0.98 -13.07
CA VAL A 68 -0.83 0.42 -12.68
C VAL A 68 -0.68 0.59 -11.16
N ARG A 69 -0.18 1.76 -10.76
CA ARG A 69 -0.04 2.19 -9.37
C ARG A 69 -1.40 2.45 -8.76
N ASP A 70 -1.58 1.93 -7.54
CA ASP A 70 -2.81 2.11 -6.79
C ASP A 70 -2.90 3.53 -6.21
N THR A 71 -4.11 4.00 -5.98
CA THR A 71 -4.42 5.26 -5.29
C THR A 71 -5.20 4.99 -4.02
N CYS A 72 -4.75 5.62 -2.94
CA CYS A 72 -5.39 5.59 -1.63
C CYS A 72 -6.73 6.31 -1.63
N LEU A 73 -7.81 5.61 -1.29
CA LEU A 73 -9.11 6.20 -1.08
C LEU A 73 -9.36 6.51 0.41
N TRP A 74 -10.29 7.43 0.65
CA TRP A 74 -10.59 7.98 1.96
C TRP A 74 -11.39 6.99 2.81
N ASN A 75 -12.06 6.03 2.16
CA ASN A 75 -12.78 4.92 2.78
C ASN A 75 -11.86 3.75 3.16
N ARG A 76 -10.54 3.97 3.21
CA ARG A 76 -9.50 2.97 3.50
C ARG A 76 -9.35 1.89 2.43
N LEU A 77 -10.01 2.02 1.27
CA LEU A 77 -9.77 1.16 0.11
C LEU A 77 -8.65 1.72 -0.76
N TYR A 78 -8.25 0.96 -1.78
CA TYR A 78 -7.51 1.52 -2.89
C TYR A 78 -8.18 1.24 -4.23
N GLU A 79 -7.92 2.14 -5.14
CA GLU A 79 -8.39 2.08 -6.52
C GLU A 79 -7.18 1.95 -7.44
N ASN A 80 -7.36 1.18 -8.51
CA ASN A 80 -6.43 1.17 -9.61
C ASN A 80 -7.22 1.35 -10.93
N ILE A 81 -6.66 2.14 -11.83
CA ILE A 81 -7.31 2.53 -13.09
C ILE A 81 -6.31 2.25 -14.18
N ALA A 82 -6.68 1.43 -15.16
CA ALA A 82 -5.80 1.06 -16.24
C ALA A 82 -6.48 1.19 -17.59
N ASN A 83 -5.72 1.64 -18.58
CA ASN A 83 -6.17 1.71 -19.95
C ASN A 83 -5.79 0.43 -20.71
N ILE A 84 -6.69 -0.05 -21.56
CA ILE A 84 -6.49 -1.23 -22.39
C ILE A 84 -6.69 -0.82 -23.85
N THR A 85 -5.70 -1.11 -24.68
CA THR A 85 -5.83 -1.00 -26.13
C THR A 85 -6.53 -2.23 -26.68
N THR A 86 -7.75 -2.07 -27.17
CA THR A 86 -8.54 -3.09 -27.86
C THR A 86 -8.47 -2.86 -29.38
N LYS A 87 -8.99 -3.81 -30.17
CA LYS A 87 -9.11 -3.64 -31.63
C LYS A 87 -10.01 -2.46 -32.02
N ASP A 88 -10.91 -2.05 -31.12
CA ASP A 88 -11.90 -0.99 -31.33
C ASP A 88 -11.46 0.37 -30.75
N GLY A 89 -10.25 0.44 -30.16
CA GLY A 89 -9.70 1.65 -29.53
C GLY A 89 -9.28 1.44 -28.07
N GLU A 90 -8.99 2.54 -27.38
CA GLU A 90 -8.60 2.53 -25.96
C GLU A 90 -9.84 2.48 -25.06
N SER A 91 -9.80 1.63 -24.02
CA SER A 91 -10.86 1.48 -23.01
C SER A 91 -10.26 1.58 -21.62
N THR A 92 -10.96 2.23 -20.68
CA THR A 92 -10.50 2.35 -19.28
C THR A 92 -11.22 1.33 -18.40
N ILE A 93 -10.46 0.63 -17.55
CA ILE A 93 -10.97 -0.30 -16.56
C ILE A 93 -10.61 0.20 -15.16
N TRP A 94 -11.53 -0.02 -14.23
CA TRP A 94 -11.46 0.41 -12.83
C TRP A 94 -11.52 -0.83 -11.95
N PHE A 95 -10.58 -0.98 -11.01
CA PHE A 95 -10.67 -1.99 -9.96
C PHE A 95 -10.55 -1.32 -8.60
N ILE A 96 -11.33 -1.82 -7.66
CA ILE A 96 -11.27 -1.46 -6.24
C ILE A 96 -10.99 -2.76 -5.50
N ASP A 97 -9.90 -2.81 -4.75
CA ASP A 97 -9.41 -4.05 -4.12
C ASP A 97 -9.01 -3.79 -2.66
N THR A 98 -8.85 -4.86 -1.88
CA THR A 98 -8.57 -4.88 -0.45
C THR A 98 -7.34 -5.74 -0.14
N LEU A 99 -6.29 -5.13 0.44
CA LEU A 99 -5.05 -5.82 0.84
C LEU A 99 -4.68 -5.41 2.26
N VAL A 100 -4.84 -6.28 3.24
CA VAL A 100 -4.87 -5.88 4.66
C VAL A 100 -3.46 -5.62 5.21
N ALA A 101 -3.30 -4.55 6.00
CA ALA A 101 -2.16 -4.38 6.90
C ALA A 101 -2.68 -4.68 8.32
N ASP A 102 -2.10 -5.65 9.02
CA ASP A 102 -2.55 -6.20 10.32
C ASP A 102 -3.24 -5.15 11.25
N ASP A 103 -4.57 -5.21 11.34
CA ASP A 103 -5.41 -5.22 12.55
C ASP A 103 -6.89 -5.36 12.12
N HIS A 104 -7.44 -6.56 12.31
CA HIS A 104 -8.85 -6.94 12.13
C HIS A 104 -9.45 -6.98 10.71
N TYR A 105 -9.71 -8.21 10.28
CA TYR A 105 -10.53 -8.65 9.16
C TYR A 105 -11.94 -8.03 9.17
N SER A 106 -12.37 -7.43 8.06
CA SER A 106 -13.78 -7.18 7.76
C SER A 106 -13.96 -7.17 6.25
N ASP A 107 -14.61 -8.21 5.73
CA ASP A 107 -15.01 -8.31 4.34
C ASP A 107 -15.89 -7.10 3.96
N VAL A 108 -15.47 -6.33 2.96
CA VAL A 108 -16.37 -5.46 2.19
C VAL A 108 -16.26 -5.87 0.74
N ALA A 109 -16.86 -7.01 0.41
CA ALA A 109 -17.36 -7.24 -0.94
C ALA A 109 -18.50 -6.24 -1.13
N ASN A 110 -18.23 -5.12 -1.81
CA ASN A 110 -19.30 -4.18 -2.11
C ASN A 110 -20.16 -4.80 -3.21
N ASP A 111 -21.34 -5.27 -2.80
CA ASP A 111 -22.46 -5.55 -3.69
C ASP A 111 -22.58 -4.42 -4.72
N SER A 112 -22.39 -4.79 -5.97
CA SER A 112 -22.66 -3.92 -7.11
C SER A 112 -24.10 -4.15 -7.54
N LEU A 113 -25.04 -3.36 -7.01
CA LEU A 113 -26.32 -3.00 -7.65
C LEU A 113 -26.76 -1.60 -7.21
#